data_AF-A0A1Q5T9Q4-F1
#
_entry.id   AF-A0A1Q5T9Q4-F1
#
_cell.length_a   1.000
_cell.length_b   1.000
_cell.length_c   1.000
_cell.angle_alpha   90.00
_cell.angle_beta   90.00
_cell.angle_gamma   90.00
#
_symmetry.space_group_name_H-M   'P 1'
#
loop_
_entity.id
_entity.type
_entity.pdbx_description
1 polymer ?
#
loop_
_entity_poly.entity_id
_entity_poly.type
_entity_poly.pdbx_seq_one_letter_code
_entity_poly.pdbx_strand_id
1 'polypeptide(L)'
;MSEETHDAAVRGPVAIKTAVLVSGAFGWLLTVSMCFCLTDFEGILKSPTGLPAAQIFLNAGGRTGGTVMWAFAILVQFFTGCSAMLADTRMAYAFARDNALPFSDFLAKVNPYTHTPVNAVWFVVFFSISLNLIAIGSTETALAIFSVTAPALDISYVSVILAHQIYKHKVKFIEGPFTLGRWGTLINYIAVVWRFARNYAICVAAFIAVFAFVWWFVAARGKYTGPQTNDIINEIPSEDNEDDCEEPDDFSV
;
A
#
# COMPACT_ATOMS: atom_id res chain seq x y z
N MET A 1 10.83 4.40 -0.44
CA MET A 1 10.31 5.62 0.20
C MET A 1 10.94 5.83 1.58
N SER A 2 11.13 4.78 2.40
CA SER A 2 11.89 4.92 3.65
C SER A 2 13.33 5.40 3.43
N GLU A 3 13.98 4.98 2.35
CA GLU A 3 15.34 5.43 1.95
C GLU A 3 15.40 6.91 1.56
N GLU A 4 14.29 7.49 1.12
CA GLU A 4 14.20 8.90 0.69
C GLU A 4 13.64 9.81 1.81
N THR A 5 13.28 9.25 2.96
CA THR A 5 12.66 10.00 4.07
C THR A 5 13.67 10.25 5.17
N HIS A 6 13.93 11.52 5.48
CA HIS A 6 14.73 11.91 6.63
C HIS A 6 14.11 11.34 7.91
N ASP A 7 14.90 10.63 8.70
CA ASP A 7 14.46 9.97 9.94
C ASP A 7 13.21 9.07 9.73
N ALA A 8 13.33 8.13 8.78
CA ALA A 8 12.26 7.20 8.44
C ALA A 8 11.82 6.31 9.62
N ALA A 9 12.70 6.08 10.60
CA ALA A 9 12.45 5.24 11.75
C ALA A 9 11.38 5.84 12.69
N VAL A 10 11.35 7.17 12.86
CA VAL A 10 10.32 7.87 13.65
C VAL A 10 9.17 8.36 12.76
N ARG A 11 9.49 8.96 11.60
CA ARG A 11 8.47 9.59 10.74
C ARG A 11 7.55 8.58 10.07
N GLY A 12 8.04 7.39 9.74
CA GLY A 12 7.23 6.33 9.13
C GLY A 12 6.03 5.93 10.01
N PRO A 13 6.26 5.48 11.27
CA PRO A 13 5.19 5.13 12.19
C PRO A 13 4.23 6.29 12.49
N VAL A 14 4.74 7.51 12.66
CA VAL A 14 3.91 8.69 12.91
C VAL A 14 3.01 8.99 11.71
N ALA A 15 3.55 8.95 10.49
CA ALA A 15 2.79 9.19 9.27
C ALA A 15 1.68 8.16 9.06
N ILE A 16 1.95 6.87 9.34
CA ILE A 16 0.91 5.81 9.23
C ILE A 16 -0.22 6.07 10.22
N LYS A 17 0.09 6.38 11.48
CA LYS A 17 -0.92 6.65 12.51
C LYS A 17 -1.79 7.85 12.16
N THR A 18 -1.18 8.96 11.74
CA THR A 18 -1.93 10.17 11.37
C THR A 18 -2.76 9.93 10.11
N ALA A 19 -2.22 9.22 9.11
CA ALA A 19 -2.96 8.88 7.90
C ALA A 19 -4.20 8.01 8.20
N VAL A 20 -4.08 7.00 9.07
CA VAL A 20 -5.23 6.15 9.46
C VAL A 20 -6.27 6.94 10.24
N LEU A 21 -5.86 7.80 11.18
CA LEU A 21 -6.81 8.61 11.95
C LEU A 21 -7.56 9.62 11.08
N VAL A 22 -6.84 10.33 10.20
CA VAL A 22 -7.43 11.31 9.30
C VAL A 22 -8.34 10.63 8.28
N SER A 23 -7.87 9.57 7.61
CA SER A 23 -8.70 8.82 6.65
C SER A 23 -9.94 8.20 7.30
N GLY A 24 -9.81 7.67 8.53
CA GLY A 24 -10.94 7.15 9.30
C GLY A 24 -11.96 8.23 9.65
N ALA A 25 -11.52 9.39 10.13
CA ALA A 25 -12.40 10.50 10.47
C ALA A 25 -13.14 11.05 9.23
N PHE A 26 -12.41 11.30 8.13
CA PHE A 26 -13.01 11.77 6.88
C PHE A 26 -13.94 10.72 6.27
N GLY A 27 -13.56 9.44 6.27
CA GLY A 27 -14.39 8.35 5.78
C GLY A 27 -15.68 8.19 6.60
N TRP A 28 -15.60 8.33 7.92
CA TRP A 28 -16.78 8.32 8.80
C TRP A 28 -17.70 9.51 8.52
N LEU A 29 -17.17 10.73 8.44
CA LEU A 29 -17.95 11.93 8.13
C LEU A 29 -18.63 11.83 6.76
N LEU A 30 -17.92 11.32 5.75
CA LEU A 30 -18.47 11.09 4.41
C LEU A 30 -19.59 10.06 4.45
N THR A 31 -19.42 8.96 5.21
CA THR A 31 -20.45 7.92 5.36
C THR A 31 -21.71 8.48 6.01
N VAL A 32 -21.57 9.23 7.11
CA VAL A 32 -22.71 9.87 7.78
C VAL A 32 -23.42 10.84 6.84
N SER A 33 -22.66 11.66 6.10
CA SER A 33 -23.22 12.60 5.13
C SER A 33 -24.00 11.89 4.01
N MET A 34 -23.46 10.79 3.47
CA MET A 34 -24.15 9.97 2.48
C MET A 34 -25.44 9.35 3.04
N CYS A 35 -25.42 8.88 4.29
CA CYS A 35 -26.62 8.35 4.95
C CYS A 35 -27.75 9.38 5.05
N PHE A 36 -27.45 10.65 5.30
CA PHE A 36 -28.48 11.71 5.32
C PHE A 36 -28.98 12.09 3.92
N CYS A 37 -28.17 11.92 2.88
CA CYS A 37 -28.58 12.17 1.49
C CYS A 37 -29.33 10.99 0.85
N LEU A 38 -29.32 9.81 1.48
CA LEU A 38 -30.05 8.62 1.02
C LEU A 38 -31.55 8.77 1.29
N THR A 39 -32.31 9.15 0.26
CA THR A 39 -33.78 9.34 0.34
C THR A 39 -34.56 8.08 -0.02
N ASP A 40 -34.07 7.28 -0.98
CA ASP A 40 -34.67 6.00 -1.37
C ASP A 40 -33.58 4.96 -1.67
N PHE A 41 -33.39 4.01 -0.77
CA PHE A 41 -32.35 2.98 -0.87
C PHE A 41 -32.63 2.00 -2.03
N GLU A 42 -33.90 1.66 -2.26
CA GLU A 42 -34.27 0.65 -3.25
C GLU A 42 -34.23 1.21 -4.69
N GLY A 43 -34.60 2.49 -4.86
CA GLY A 43 -34.44 3.21 -6.12
C GLY A 43 -32.98 3.45 -6.51
N ILE A 44 -32.06 3.57 -5.55
CA ILE A 44 -30.62 3.76 -5.82
C ILE A 44 -29.94 2.44 -6.21
N LEU A 45 -30.30 1.33 -5.56
CA LEU A 45 -29.77 0.01 -5.92
C LEU A 45 -30.25 -0.47 -7.29
N LYS A 46 -31.47 -0.09 -7.69
CA LYS A 46 -32.06 -0.41 -9.01
C LYS A 46 -31.81 0.69 -10.06
N SER A 47 -31.00 1.70 -9.74
CA SER A 47 -30.76 2.85 -10.62
C SER A 47 -30.12 2.40 -11.95
N PRO A 48 -30.61 2.91 -13.10
CA PRO A 48 -30.07 2.59 -14.42
C PRO A 48 -28.63 3.07 -14.63
N THR A 49 -28.11 3.92 -13.73
CA THR A 49 -26.72 4.42 -13.77
C THR A 49 -25.71 3.35 -13.34
N GLY A 50 -26.14 2.28 -12.65
CA GLY A 50 -25.28 1.17 -12.19
C GLY A 50 -24.22 1.52 -11.14
N LEU A 51 -24.04 2.82 -10.83
CA LEU A 51 -23.12 3.34 -9.83
C LEU A 51 -23.89 4.09 -8.73
N PRO A 52 -24.04 3.50 -7.53
CA PRO A 52 -24.77 4.10 -6.41
C PRO A 52 -24.24 5.48 -6.00
N ALA A 53 -22.92 5.67 -6.06
CA ALA A 53 -22.27 6.94 -5.69
C ALA A 53 -22.69 8.11 -6.62
N ALA A 54 -22.80 7.87 -7.93
CA ALA A 54 -23.22 8.89 -8.89
C ALA A 54 -24.67 9.34 -8.63
N GLN A 55 -25.53 8.39 -8.28
CA GLN A 55 -26.93 8.67 -7.95
C GLN A 55 -27.05 9.51 -6.67
N ILE A 56 -26.23 9.24 -5.65
CA ILE A 56 -26.23 10.03 -4.40
C ILE A 56 -25.84 11.49 -4.69
N PHE A 57 -24.84 11.75 -5.52
CA PHE A 57 -24.46 13.12 -5.88
C PHE A 57 -25.55 13.84 -6.68
N LEU A 58 -26.27 13.15 -7.56
CA LEU A 58 -27.42 13.71 -8.28
C LEU A 58 -28.59 14.01 -7.35
N ASN A 59 -28.86 13.12 -6.37
CA ASN A 59 -29.93 13.32 -5.40
C ASN A 59 -29.61 14.48 -4.43
N ALA A 60 -28.35 14.65 -4.05
CA ALA A 60 -27.93 15.71 -3.14
C ALA A 60 -27.80 17.10 -3.81
N GLY A 61 -27.26 17.16 -5.03
CA GLY A 61 -26.90 18.43 -5.71
C GLY A 61 -27.75 18.78 -6.93
N GLY A 62 -28.75 17.97 -7.28
CA GLY A 62 -29.51 18.11 -8.53
C GLY A 62 -28.66 17.84 -9.78
N ARG A 63 -29.22 18.09 -10.97
CA ARG A 63 -28.56 17.77 -12.25
C ARG A 63 -27.25 18.53 -12.45
N THR A 64 -27.22 19.83 -12.13
CA THR A 64 -26.04 20.67 -12.34
C THR A 64 -25.00 20.47 -11.25
N GLY A 65 -25.40 20.50 -9.97
CA GLY A 65 -24.47 20.33 -8.85
C GLY A 65 -23.91 18.92 -8.74
N GLY A 66 -24.73 17.90 -8.95
CA GLY A 66 -24.29 16.50 -8.95
C GLY A 66 -23.29 16.18 -10.06
N THR A 67 -23.48 16.76 -11.25
CA THR A 67 -22.53 16.58 -12.38
C THR A 67 -21.17 17.21 -12.08
N VAL A 68 -21.15 18.40 -11.46
CA VAL A 68 -19.89 19.06 -11.06
C VAL A 68 -19.16 18.27 -9.97
N MET A 69 -19.89 17.78 -8.96
CA MET A 69 -19.31 16.92 -7.92
C MET A 69 -18.74 15.62 -8.51
N TRP A 70 -19.45 15.01 -9.45
CA TRP A 70 -18.98 13.79 -10.13
C TRP A 70 -17.73 14.04 -10.98
N ALA A 71 -17.67 15.16 -11.71
CA ALA A 71 -16.50 15.55 -12.48
C ALA A 71 -15.26 15.72 -11.57
N PHE A 72 -15.45 16.34 -10.40
CA PHE A 72 -14.38 16.47 -9.41
C PHE A 72 -13.94 15.12 -8.85
N ALA A 73 -14.88 14.20 -8.57
CA ALA A 73 -14.56 12.85 -8.12
C ALA A 73 -13.72 12.08 -9.17
N ILE A 74 -14.06 12.19 -10.46
CA ILE A 74 -13.28 11.58 -11.55
C ILE A 74 -11.86 12.17 -11.59
N LEU A 75 -11.73 13.49 -11.44
CA LEU A 75 -10.43 14.17 -11.44
C LEU A 75 -9.56 13.69 -10.27
N VAL A 76 -10.11 13.62 -9.06
CA VAL A 76 -9.39 13.10 -7.89
C VAL A 76 -8.95 11.65 -8.13
N GLN A 77 -9.85 10.81 -8.67
CA GLN A 77 -9.54 9.41 -8.95
C GLN A 77 -8.42 9.25 -9.99
N PHE A 78 -8.35 10.15 -10.99
CA PHE A 78 -7.25 10.16 -11.96
C PHE A 78 -5.90 10.42 -11.29
N PHE A 79 -5.81 11.44 -10.43
CA PHE A 79 -4.57 11.73 -9.68
C PHE A 79 -4.18 10.59 -8.73
N THR A 80 -5.16 9.98 -8.05
CA THR A 80 -4.93 8.79 -7.21
C THR A 80 -4.38 7.63 -8.04
N GLY A 81 -4.92 7.38 -9.23
CA GLY A 81 -4.44 6.34 -10.13
C GLY A 81 -3.00 6.58 -10.59
N CYS A 82 -2.65 7.81 -10.96
CA CYS A 82 -1.26 8.16 -11.31
C CYS A 82 -0.29 7.92 -10.14
N SER A 83 -0.68 8.31 -8.92
CA SER A 83 0.13 8.10 -7.72
C SER A 83 0.33 6.61 -7.40
N ALA A 84 -0.75 5.82 -7.47
CA ALA A 84 -0.69 4.37 -7.26
C ALA A 84 0.23 3.67 -8.28
N MET A 85 0.13 4.04 -9.56
CA MET A 85 0.96 3.46 -10.63
C MET A 85 2.46 3.72 -10.41
N LEU A 86 2.81 4.91 -9.88
CA LEU A 86 4.19 5.24 -9.51
C LEU A 86 4.68 4.36 -8.34
N ALA A 87 3.85 4.15 -7.32
CA ALA A 87 4.18 3.30 -6.19
C ALA A 87 4.37 1.83 -6.60
N ASP A 88 3.47 1.29 -7.43
CA ASP A 88 3.51 -0.09 -7.92
C ASP A 88 4.76 -0.35 -8.78
N THR A 89 5.11 0.60 -9.65
CA THR A 89 6.33 0.52 -10.46
C THR A 89 7.58 0.44 -9.57
N ARG A 90 7.66 1.28 -8.54
CA ARG A 90 8.80 1.28 -7.59
C ARG A 90 8.89 -0.04 -6.83
N MET A 91 7.76 -0.62 -6.45
CA MET A 91 7.70 -1.93 -5.79
C MET A 91 8.13 -3.05 -6.73
N ALA A 92 7.64 -3.06 -7.97
CA ALA A 92 8.02 -4.04 -8.99
C ALA A 92 9.53 -3.97 -9.31
N TYR A 93 10.09 -2.76 -9.38
CA TYR A 93 11.52 -2.55 -9.56
C TYR A 93 12.34 -3.10 -8.38
N ALA A 94 11.92 -2.83 -7.14
CA ALA A 94 12.60 -3.36 -5.96
C ALA A 94 12.59 -4.90 -5.94
N PHE A 95 11.47 -5.54 -6.28
CA PHE A 95 11.40 -7.00 -6.41
C PHE A 95 12.21 -7.55 -7.57
N ALA A 96 12.30 -6.83 -8.69
CA ALA A 96 13.15 -7.21 -9.81
C ALA A 96 14.64 -7.14 -9.42
N ARG A 97 15.06 -6.09 -8.69
CA ARG A 97 16.42 -5.96 -8.14
C ARG A 97 16.80 -7.13 -7.25
N ASP A 98 15.86 -7.60 -6.43
CA ASP A 98 16.07 -8.73 -5.52
C ASP A 98 15.90 -10.11 -6.21
N ASN A 99 15.86 -10.15 -7.55
CA ASN A 99 15.68 -11.38 -8.36
C ASN A 99 14.43 -12.21 -8.01
N ALA A 100 13.38 -11.56 -7.48
CA ALA A 100 12.15 -12.24 -7.04
C ALA A 100 11.14 -12.47 -8.18
N LEU A 101 11.31 -11.81 -9.34
CA LEU A 101 10.38 -11.84 -10.49
C LEU A 101 10.90 -12.70 -11.66
N PRO A 102 10.00 -13.28 -12.48
CA PRO A 102 10.40 -13.84 -13.77
C PRO A 102 10.97 -12.73 -14.64
N PHE A 103 12.13 -12.96 -15.26
CA PHE A 103 12.85 -11.95 -16.07
C PHE A 103 13.36 -10.74 -15.26
N SER A 104 13.76 -10.95 -14.01
CA SER A 104 14.36 -9.93 -13.14
C SER A 104 15.45 -9.09 -13.84
N ASP A 105 16.33 -9.71 -14.63
CA ASP A 105 17.40 -9.02 -15.36
C ASP A 105 16.89 -7.97 -16.36
N PHE A 106 15.72 -8.20 -16.95
CA PHE A 106 15.10 -7.26 -17.90
C PHE A 106 14.25 -6.20 -17.19
N LEU A 107 13.58 -6.56 -16.10
CA LEU A 107 12.71 -5.65 -15.33
C LEU A 107 13.51 -4.70 -14.41
N ALA A 108 14.68 -5.13 -13.93
CA ALA A 108 15.58 -4.34 -13.09
C ALA A 108 16.43 -3.34 -13.90
N LYS A 109 16.35 -3.35 -15.24
CA LYS A 109 17.13 -2.44 -16.08
C LYS A 109 16.54 -1.03 -16.05
N VAL A 110 17.32 -0.08 -15.53
CA VAL A 110 16.99 1.35 -15.53
C VAL A 110 17.45 2.00 -16.83
N ASN A 111 16.63 2.89 -17.40
CA ASN A 111 17.01 3.62 -18.60
C ASN A 111 18.01 4.74 -18.26
N PRO A 112 19.20 4.81 -18.89
CA PRO A 112 20.22 5.81 -18.57
C PRO A 112 19.84 7.26 -18.88
N TYR A 113 18.89 7.50 -19.80
CA TYR A 113 18.47 8.87 -20.14
C TYR A 113 17.44 9.44 -19.16
N THR A 114 16.49 8.61 -18.73
CA THR A 114 15.35 9.04 -17.91
C THR A 114 15.53 8.70 -16.44
N HIS A 115 16.54 7.89 -16.10
CA HIS A 115 16.80 7.36 -14.75
C HIS A 115 15.58 6.65 -14.12
N THR A 116 14.63 6.22 -14.95
CA THR A 116 13.41 5.51 -14.52
C THR A 116 13.38 4.07 -15.05
N PRO A 117 12.80 3.13 -14.29
CA PRO A 117 12.66 1.73 -14.71
C PRO A 117 11.47 1.57 -15.68
N VAL A 118 11.67 1.98 -16.93
CA VAL A 118 10.62 1.96 -17.99
C VAL A 118 10.06 0.55 -18.21
N ASN A 119 10.89 -0.48 -18.08
CA ASN A 119 10.48 -1.87 -18.27
C ASN A 119 9.50 -2.33 -17.17
N ALA A 120 9.73 -1.91 -15.91
CA ALA A 120 8.82 -2.20 -14.81
C ALA A 120 7.47 -1.47 -14.97
N VAL A 121 7.48 -0.24 -15.51
CA VAL A 121 6.25 0.51 -15.81
C VAL A 121 5.39 -0.27 -16.81
N TRP A 122 5.98 -0.68 -17.94
CA TRP A 122 5.25 -1.43 -18.97
C TRP A 122 4.70 -2.75 -18.46
N PHE A 123 5.43 -3.42 -17.56
CA PHE A 123 4.94 -4.63 -16.90
C PHE A 123 3.66 -4.33 -16.10
N VAL A 124 3.68 -3.34 -15.20
CA VAL A 124 2.51 -2.95 -14.39
C VAL A 124 1.34 -2.50 -15.27
N VAL A 125 1.62 -1.70 -16.32
CA VAL A 125 0.62 -1.24 -17.29
C VAL A 125 -0.01 -2.40 -18.05
N PHE A 126 0.78 -3.37 -18.50
CA PHE A 126 0.28 -4.55 -19.22
C PHE A 126 -0.71 -5.37 -18.36
N PHE A 127 -0.38 -5.62 -17.09
CA PHE A 127 -1.30 -6.30 -16.17
C PHE A 127 -2.55 -5.47 -15.88
N SER A 128 -2.40 -4.16 -15.72
CA SER A 128 -3.52 -3.24 -15.51
C SER A 128 -4.48 -3.23 -16.70
N ILE A 129 -3.96 -3.15 -17.93
CA ILE A 129 -4.76 -3.23 -19.16
C ILE A 129 -5.45 -4.59 -19.28
N SER A 130 -4.74 -5.68 -18.97
CA SER A 130 -5.30 -7.04 -19.03
C SER A 130 -6.48 -7.20 -18.08
N LEU A 131 -6.39 -6.68 -16.85
CA LEU A 131 -7.49 -6.69 -15.89
C LEU A 131 -8.66 -5.80 -16.33
N ASN A 132 -8.38 -4.61 -16.89
CA ASN A 132 -9.41 -3.73 -17.42
C ASN A 132 -10.15 -4.38 -18.60
N LEU A 133 -9.44 -5.10 -19.48
CA LEU A 133 -10.05 -5.78 -20.62
C LEU A 133 -11.04 -6.86 -20.19
N ILE A 134 -10.72 -7.59 -19.11
CA ILE A 134 -11.63 -8.58 -18.51
C ILE A 134 -12.88 -7.89 -17.94
N ALA A 135 -12.71 -6.72 -17.31
CA ALA A 135 -13.81 -5.95 -16.73
C ALA A 135 -14.77 -5.39 -17.80
N ILE A 136 -14.31 -5.13 -19.04
CA ILE A 136 -15.18 -4.65 -20.15
C ILE A 136 -16.18 -5.73 -20.60
N GLY A 137 -15.84 -7.02 -20.44
CA GLY A 137 -16.68 -8.11 -20.93
C GLY A 137 -18.00 -8.30 -20.17
N SER A 138 -18.03 -8.00 -18.87
CA SER A 138 -19.25 -8.08 -18.05
C SER A 138 -19.11 -7.26 -16.77
N THR A 139 -20.17 -6.53 -16.41
CA THR A 139 -20.27 -5.77 -15.16
C THR A 139 -20.17 -6.68 -13.93
N GLU A 140 -20.73 -7.89 -14.00
CA GLU A 140 -20.65 -8.87 -12.91
C GLU A 140 -19.20 -9.31 -12.66
N THR A 141 -18.44 -9.53 -13.74
CA THR A 141 -17.02 -9.89 -13.65
C THR A 141 -16.20 -8.73 -13.07
N ALA A 142 -16.49 -7.49 -13.46
CA ALA A 142 -15.83 -6.31 -12.89
C ALA A 142 -16.06 -6.21 -11.38
N LEU A 143 -17.32 -6.34 -10.94
CA LEU A 143 -17.67 -6.32 -9.51
C LEU A 143 -17.01 -7.47 -8.73
N ALA A 144 -16.93 -8.66 -9.32
CA ALA A 144 -16.25 -9.81 -8.72
C ALA A 144 -14.74 -9.54 -8.53
N ILE A 145 -14.07 -8.93 -9.52
CA ILE A 145 -12.66 -8.53 -9.42
C ILE A 145 -12.46 -7.49 -8.31
N PHE A 146 -13.31 -6.46 -8.24
CA PHE A 146 -13.21 -5.47 -7.16
C PHE A 146 -13.45 -6.09 -5.78
N SER A 147 -14.36 -7.05 -5.68
CA SER A 147 -14.67 -7.73 -4.42
C SER A 147 -13.51 -8.58 -3.90
N VAL A 148 -12.70 -9.19 -4.78
CA VAL A 148 -11.55 -10.02 -4.37
C VAL A 148 -10.31 -9.19 -3.98
N THR A 149 -10.19 -7.95 -4.46
CA THR A 149 -9.05 -7.08 -4.16
C THR A 149 -8.91 -6.75 -2.67
N ALA A 150 -10.02 -6.43 -1.97
CA ALA A 150 -9.97 -6.13 -0.55
C ALA A 150 -9.46 -7.33 0.28
N PRO A 151 -10.00 -8.55 0.11
CA PRO A 151 -9.42 -9.74 0.71
C PRO A 151 -7.96 -9.98 0.38
N ALA A 152 -7.53 -9.77 -0.87
CA ALA A 152 -6.14 -9.94 -1.28
C ALA A 152 -5.18 -9.01 -0.53
N LEU A 153 -5.55 -7.74 -0.35
CA LEU A 153 -4.77 -6.78 0.45
C LEU A 153 -4.66 -7.19 1.91
N ASP A 154 -5.77 -7.63 2.51
CA ASP A 154 -5.78 -8.10 3.89
C ASP A 154 -4.83 -9.30 4.10
N ILE A 155 -4.78 -10.22 3.13
CA ILE A 155 -3.88 -11.38 3.16
C ILE A 155 -2.43 -10.95 3.08
N SER A 156 -2.11 -9.95 2.26
CA SER A 156 -0.76 -9.37 2.19
C SER A 156 -0.32 -8.88 3.57
N TYR A 157 -1.17 -8.12 4.27
CA TYR A 157 -0.88 -7.66 5.63
C TYR A 157 -0.70 -8.80 6.63
N VAL A 158 -1.57 -9.81 6.60
CA VAL A 158 -1.46 -10.98 7.48
C VAL A 158 -0.16 -11.75 7.22
N SER A 159 0.26 -11.88 5.96
CA SER A 159 1.49 -12.59 5.62
C SER A 159 2.73 -11.90 6.22
N VAL A 160 2.80 -10.57 6.21
CA VAL A 160 3.87 -9.79 6.84
C VAL A 160 3.83 -9.94 8.37
N ILE A 161 2.65 -9.93 8.99
CA ILE A 161 2.49 -10.11 10.45
C ILE A 161 2.95 -11.51 10.86
N LEU A 162 2.54 -12.55 10.13
CA LEU A 162 2.94 -13.94 10.39
C LEU A 162 4.44 -14.12 10.19
N ALA A 163 5.02 -13.56 9.12
CA ALA A 163 6.46 -13.57 8.91
C ALA A 163 7.19 -12.91 10.07
N HIS A 164 6.75 -11.72 10.51
CA HIS A 164 7.33 -11.06 11.68
C HIS A 164 7.25 -11.96 12.92
N GLN A 165 6.12 -12.61 13.20
CA GLN A 165 5.96 -13.47 14.37
C GLN A 165 6.82 -14.74 14.33
N ILE A 166 6.95 -15.37 13.16
CA ILE A 166 7.77 -16.60 12.97
C ILE A 166 9.27 -16.28 13.09
N TYR A 167 9.71 -15.15 12.51
CA TYR A 167 11.13 -14.77 12.46
C TYR A 167 11.59 -13.93 13.65
N LYS A 168 10.68 -13.46 14.52
CA LYS A 168 10.98 -12.71 15.75
C LYS A 168 12.00 -13.40 16.65
N HIS A 169 12.02 -14.73 16.67
CA HIS A 169 12.96 -15.52 17.47
C HIS A 169 14.25 -15.91 16.72
N LYS A 170 14.30 -15.74 15.40
CA LYS A 170 15.44 -16.15 14.56
C LYS A 170 16.33 -14.98 14.10
N VAL A 171 15.83 -13.76 14.11
CA VAL A 171 16.55 -12.56 13.67
C VAL A 171 16.63 -11.58 14.84
N LYS A 172 17.83 -11.12 15.19
CA LYS A 172 18.01 -10.00 16.14
C LYS A 172 17.41 -8.74 15.50
N PHE A 173 16.17 -8.42 15.84
CA PHE A 173 15.54 -7.18 15.44
C PHE A 173 16.11 -6.06 16.31
N ILE A 174 16.82 -5.11 15.72
CA ILE A 174 17.23 -3.89 16.42
C ILE A 174 15.95 -3.08 16.61
N GLU A 175 15.57 -2.87 17.87
CA GLU A 175 14.35 -2.15 18.22
C GLU A 175 14.47 -0.69 17.74
N GLY A 176 13.64 -0.32 16.77
CA GLY A 176 13.52 1.08 16.36
C GLY A 176 12.88 1.94 17.47
N PRO A 177 12.94 3.27 17.36
CA PRO A 177 12.46 4.22 18.38
C PRO A 177 10.95 4.10 18.68
N PHE A 178 10.20 3.37 17.86
CA PHE A 178 8.79 3.05 18.08
C PHE A 178 8.59 1.54 18.30
N THR A 179 8.46 1.13 19.57
CA THR A 179 8.07 -0.24 19.92
C THR A 179 6.72 -0.27 20.61
N LEU A 180 5.86 -1.21 20.21
CA LEU A 180 4.61 -1.51 20.95
C LEU A 180 4.87 -2.42 22.17
N GLY A 181 6.14 -2.69 22.49
CA GLY A 181 6.56 -3.59 23.56
C GLY A 181 5.83 -4.94 23.52
N ARG A 182 5.29 -5.35 24.67
CA ARG A 182 4.56 -6.62 24.83
C ARG A 182 3.18 -6.64 24.15
N TRP A 183 2.55 -5.47 23.96
CA TRP A 183 1.20 -5.35 23.39
C TRP A 183 1.18 -5.65 21.88
N GLY A 184 2.28 -5.45 21.17
CA GLY A 184 2.37 -5.77 19.75
C GLY A 184 2.10 -7.24 19.43
N THR A 185 2.55 -8.17 20.30
CA THR A 185 2.33 -9.61 20.07
C THR A 185 0.86 -9.99 20.26
N LEU A 186 0.18 -9.39 21.24
CA LEU A 186 -1.25 -9.62 21.49
C LEU A 186 -2.10 -9.09 20.34
N ILE A 187 -1.82 -7.86 19.88
CA ILE A 187 -2.54 -7.22 18.78
C ILE A 187 -2.37 -8.01 17.48
N ASN A 188 -1.16 -8.49 17.20
CA ASN A 188 -0.90 -9.34 16.04
C ASN A 188 -1.71 -10.64 16.08
N TYR A 189 -1.78 -11.30 17.23
CA TYR A 189 -2.57 -12.51 17.39
C TYR A 189 -4.07 -12.25 17.20
N ILE A 190 -4.59 -11.17 17.79
CA ILE A 190 -5.99 -10.75 17.62
C ILE A 190 -6.28 -10.45 16.14
N ALA A 191 -5.39 -9.74 15.44
CA ALA A 191 -5.56 -9.42 14.02
C ALA A 191 -5.61 -10.69 13.15
N VAL A 192 -4.73 -11.67 13.41
CA VAL A 192 -4.72 -12.94 12.69
C VAL A 192 -5.99 -13.75 12.98
N VAL A 193 -6.36 -13.91 14.27
CA VAL A 193 -7.56 -14.67 14.67
C VAL A 193 -8.84 -14.04 14.14
N TRP A 194 -8.95 -12.72 14.23
CA TRP A 194 -10.09 -11.97 13.70
C TRP A 194 -10.22 -12.14 12.19
N ARG A 195 -9.09 -12.16 11.47
CA ARG A 195 -9.10 -12.41 10.03
C ARG A 195 -9.52 -13.83 9.68
N PHE A 196 -9.02 -14.82 10.41
CA PHE A 196 -9.36 -16.23 10.22
C PHE A 196 -10.83 -16.52 10.52
N ALA A 197 -11.43 -15.82 11.50
CA ALA A 197 -12.85 -15.97 11.83
C ALA A 197 -13.79 -15.52 10.69
N ARG A 198 -13.36 -14.60 9.81
CA ARG A 198 -14.10 -14.23 8.60
C ARG A 198 -13.82 -15.26 7.49
N ASN A 199 -14.60 -16.34 7.48
CA ASN A 199 -14.47 -17.53 6.60
C ASN A 199 -14.14 -17.27 5.10
N TYR A 200 -14.55 -16.15 4.51
CA TYR A 200 -14.30 -15.85 3.09
C TYR A 200 -12.84 -15.46 2.75
N ALA A 201 -12.08 -14.96 3.72
CA ALA A 201 -10.69 -14.57 3.49
C ALA A 201 -9.75 -15.77 3.32
N ILE A 202 -10.09 -16.91 3.94
CA ILE A 202 -9.28 -18.14 3.93
C ILE A 202 -9.16 -18.72 2.52
N CYS A 203 -10.23 -18.70 1.72
CA CYS A 203 -10.22 -19.28 0.38
C CYS A 203 -9.31 -18.50 -0.57
N VAL A 204 -9.35 -17.16 -0.51
CA VAL A 204 -8.47 -16.29 -1.30
C VAL A 204 -7.04 -16.38 -0.78
N ALA A 205 -6.86 -16.48 0.55
CA ALA A 205 -5.54 -16.64 1.18
C ALA A 205 -4.88 -17.93 0.75
N ALA A 206 -5.64 -19.04 0.74
CA ALA A 206 -5.15 -20.33 0.30
C ALA A 206 -4.76 -20.29 -1.19
N PHE A 207 -5.55 -19.66 -2.05
CA PHE A 207 -5.22 -19.56 -3.47
C PHE A 207 -3.92 -18.79 -3.73
N ILE A 208 -3.78 -17.60 -3.13
CA ILE A 208 -2.56 -16.77 -3.28
C ILE A 208 -1.37 -17.44 -2.59
N ALA A 209 -1.58 -18.04 -1.41
CA ALA A 209 -0.53 -18.79 -0.72
C ALA A 209 -0.05 -19.96 -1.57
N VAL A 210 -0.94 -20.72 -2.19
CA VAL A 210 -0.57 -21.80 -3.13
C VAL A 210 0.18 -21.24 -4.32
N PHE A 211 -0.28 -20.14 -4.93
CA PHE A 211 0.42 -19.51 -6.04
C PHE A 211 1.84 -19.02 -5.64
N ALA A 212 1.97 -18.40 -4.48
CA ALA A 212 3.25 -17.96 -3.92
C ALA A 212 4.15 -19.15 -3.54
N PHE A 213 3.59 -20.24 -3.01
CA PHE A 213 4.33 -21.47 -2.67
C PHE A 213 4.83 -22.19 -3.92
N VAL A 214 3.98 -22.26 -4.95
CA VAL A 214 4.33 -22.79 -6.28
C VAL A 214 5.43 -21.92 -6.90
N TRP A 215 5.29 -20.60 -6.87
CA TRP A 215 6.34 -19.68 -7.34
C TRP A 215 7.64 -19.84 -6.56
N TRP A 216 7.56 -19.99 -5.24
CA TRP A 216 8.73 -20.19 -4.39
C TRP A 216 9.47 -21.48 -4.73
N PHE A 217 8.74 -22.57 -4.94
CA PHE A 217 9.31 -23.86 -5.30
C PHE A 217 9.82 -23.92 -6.75
N VAL A 218 9.15 -23.26 -7.68
CA VAL A 218 9.48 -23.30 -9.11
C VAL A 218 10.59 -22.31 -9.48
N ALA A 219 10.63 -21.12 -8.89
CA ALA A 219 11.50 -20.02 -9.32
C ALA A 219 12.39 -19.43 -8.22
N ALA A 220 11.91 -19.29 -6.98
CA ALA A 220 12.63 -18.54 -5.95
C ALA A 220 13.68 -19.35 -5.19
N ARG A 221 13.52 -20.68 -5.07
CA ARG A 221 14.35 -21.55 -4.22
C ARG A 221 15.85 -21.57 -4.57
N GLY A 222 16.23 -21.10 -5.76
CA GLY A 222 17.62 -21.05 -6.23
C GLY A 222 18.14 -19.69 -6.70
N LYS A 223 17.28 -18.67 -6.85
CA LYS A 223 17.67 -17.34 -7.40
C LYS A 223 17.51 -16.18 -6.41
N TYR A 224 16.72 -16.35 -5.36
CA TYR A 224 16.46 -15.31 -4.37
C TYR A 224 17.55 -15.31 -3.29
N THR A 225 18.55 -14.44 -3.44
CA THR A 225 19.61 -14.22 -2.44
C THR A 225 19.32 -12.98 -1.59
N GLY A 226 18.16 -12.94 -0.92
CA GLY A 226 17.79 -11.85 0.00
C GLY A 226 17.88 -10.42 -0.59
N PRO A 227 17.77 -9.38 0.25
CA PRO A 227 18.06 -8.02 -0.17
C PRO A 227 19.57 -7.88 -0.40
N GLN A 228 19.99 -7.45 -1.59
CA GLN A 228 21.39 -7.11 -1.87
C GLN A 228 21.74 -5.74 -1.27
N THR A 229 21.72 -5.62 0.05
CA THR A 229 22.29 -4.47 0.75
C THR A 229 23.74 -4.81 1.10
N ASN A 230 24.67 -4.58 0.16
CA ASN A 230 26.10 -4.57 0.47
C ASN A 230 26.55 -3.25 1.11
N ASP A 231 25.61 -2.33 1.38
CA ASP A 231 25.87 -1.15 2.20
C ASP A 231 25.95 -1.60 3.66
N ILE A 232 27.18 -1.73 4.11
CA ILE A 232 27.57 -1.79 5.51
C ILE A 232 26.70 -0.76 6.25
N ILE A 233 25.95 -1.21 7.26
CA ILE A 233 25.29 -0.33 8.22
C ILE A 233 26.42 0.43 8.90
N ASN A 234 26.86 1.54 8.30
CA ASN A 234 27.70 2.52 8.97
C ASN A 234 26.78 3.19 9.98
N GLU A 235 26.97 2.83 11.25
CA GLU A 235 26.41 3.58 12.36
C GLU A 235 26.79 5.04 12.16
N ILE A 236 25.78 5.86 11.93
CA ILE A 236 25.92 7.32 11.89
C ILE A 236 26.44 7.68 13.30
N PRO A 237 27.61 8.32 13.44
CA PRO A 237 28.10 8.71 14.75
C PRO A 237 27.03 9.57 15.41
N SER A 238 26.64 9.22 16.64
CA SER A 238 25.82 10.08 17.47
C SER A 238 26.54 11.42 17.62
N GLU A 239 26.01 12.48 17.01
CA GLU A 239 26.34 13.86 17.37
C GLU A 239 25.77 14.15 18.76
N ASP A 240 26.29 13.45 19.77
CA ASP A 240 26.19 13.79 21.18
C ASP A 240 27.61 14.22 21.60
N ASN A 241 27.95 15.45 21.25
CA ASN A 241 28.89 16.29 21.99
C ASN A 241 28.36 17.72 21.90
N GLU A 242 27.24 17.96 22.59
CA GLU A 242 27.03 19.26 23.23
C GLU A 242 28.14 19.41 24.28
N ASP A 243 29.24 20.06 23.91
CA ASP A 243 30.14 20.79 24.81
C ASP A 243 31.17 21.52 23.92
N ASP A 244 30.89 22.80 23.65
CA ASP A 244 31.86 23.91 23.54
C ASP A 244 31.17 25.09 22.82
N CYS A 245 30.16 25.64 23.50
CA CYS A 245 29.83 27.05 23.36
C CYS A 245 30.92 27.86 24.10
N GLU A 246 32.09 28.06 23.48
CA GLU A 246 32.99 29.12 23.93
C GLU A 246 32.66 30.43 23.20
N GLU A 247 32.31 31.43 24.01
CA GLU A 247 32.05 32.82 23.65
C GLU A 247 33.20 33.45 22.84
N PRO A 248 32.93 34.35 21.88
CA PRO A 248 33.95 35.20 21.31
C PRO A 248 34.17 36.41 22.24
N ASP A 249 35.04 36.28 23.24
CA ASP A 249 35.57 37.40 24.00
C ASP A 249 36.82 38.00 23.31
N ASP A 250 36.57 39.11 22.61
CA ASP A 250 37.27 40.41 22.73
C ASP A 250 38.81 40.57 22.54
N PHE A 251 39.13 41.44 21.57
CA PHE A 251 40.29 42.36 21.38
C PHE A 251 41.79 41.95 21.43
N SER A 252 42.51 42.59 20.48
CA SER A 252 43.96 42.95 20.40
C SER A 252 44.91 41.85 19.88
N VAL A 253 45.76 42.04 18.86
CA VAL A 253 46.52 43.19 18.33
C VAL A 253 46.64 43.09 16.80
#